data_AF-A0A9D9RD38-F1
#
_entry.id   AF-A0A9D9RD38-F1
#
_cell.length_a   1.000
_cell.length_b   1.000
_cell.length_c   1.000
_cell.angle_alpha   90.00
_cell.angle_beta   90.00
_cell.angle_gamma   90.00
#
_symmetry.space_group_name_H-M   'P 1'
#
loop_
_entity.id
_entity.type
_entity.pdbx_description
1 polymer ?
#
loop_
_entity_poly.entity_id
_entity_poly.type
_entity_poly.pdbx_seq_one_letter_code
_entity_poly.pdbx_strand_id
1 'polypeptide(L)' 'LAILRVAVLELLFDTRVPVEIAISEAVILANRYGDDNSRPFINAVLGSIEKNECTRVEPVVKLPDACSEHAGYLNDCEDS' A
#
# COMPACT_ATOMS: atom_id res chain seq x y z
N LEU A 1 -6.06 -16.20 4.53
CA LEU A 1 -5.89 -15.69 3.15
C LEU A 1 -6.34 -14.23 2.95
N ALA A 2 -7.27 -13.68 3.74
CA ALA A 2 -7.77 -12.31 3.54
C ALA A 2 -6.68 -11.21 3.61
N ILE A 3 -5.82 -11.25 4.63
CA ILE A 3 -4.73 -10.26 4.84
C ILE A 3 -3.81 -10.19 3.60
N LEU A 4 -3.38 -11.35 3.11
CA LEU A 4 -2.48 -11.43 1.95
C LEU A 4 -3.14 -10.87 0.68
N ARG A 5 -4.45 -11.09 0.48
CA ARG A 5 -5.18 -10.57 -0.69
C ARG A 5 -5.24 -9.05 -0.68
N VAL A 6 -5.52 -8.45 0.48
CA VAL A 6 -5.57 -6.99 0.63
C VAL A 6 -4.17 -6.40 0.45
N ALA A 7 -3.17 -6.95 1.13
CA ALA A 7 -1.80 -6.47 1.01
C ALA A 7 -1.27 -6.55 -0.43
N VAL A 8 -1.49 -7.66 -1.14
CA VAL A 8 -1.08 -7.80 -2.55
C VAL A 8 -1.85 -6.85 -3.46
N LEU A 9 -3.14 -6.61 -3.19
CA LEU A 9 -3.92 -5.62 -3.94
C LEU A 9 -3.31 -4.22 -3.78
N GLU A 10 -2.99 -3.81 -2.56
CA GLU A 10 -2.39 -2.52 -2.26
C GLU A 10 -0.97 -2.41 -2.86
N LEU A 11 -0.14 -3.44 -2.71
CA LEU A 11 1.20 -3.49 -3.29
C LEU A 11 1.16 -3.30 -4.81
N LEU A 12 0.30 -4.03 -5.52
CA LEU A 12 0.31 -4.08 -6.98
C LEU A 12 -0.51 -2.98 -7.66
N PHE A 13 -1.57 -2.47 -7.01
CA PHE A 13 -2.53 -1.60 -7.67
C PHE A 13 -2.73 -0.23 -7.00
N ASP A 14 -2.42 -0.07 -5.70
CA ASP A 14 -2.60 1.22 -5.02
C ASP A 14 -1.29 1.99 -4.88
N THR A 15 -1.03 2.90 -5.81
CA THR A 15 0.18 3.72 -5.81
C THR A 15 0.29 4.63 -4.59
N ARG A 16 -0.82 5.01 -3.95
CA ARG A 16 -0.84 5.98 -2.84
C ARG A 16 -0.27 5.43 -1.54
N VAL A 17 -0.26 4.10 -1.40
CA VAL A 17 0.28 3.42 -0.22
C VAL A 17 1.70 2.97 -0.52
N PRO A 18 2.72 3.42 0.24
CA PRO A 18 4.08 2.90 0.13
C PRO A 18 4.13 1.41 0.43
N VAL A 19 4.98 0.68 -0.30
CA VAL A 19 5.14 -0.79 -0.15
C VAL A 19 5.51 -1.17 1.29
N GLU A 20 6.43 -0.42 1.90
CA GLU A 20 6.85 -0.64 3.28
C GLU A 20 5.69 -0.54 4.28
N ILE A 21 4.79 0.43 4.08
CA ILE A 21 3.61 0.63 4.94
C ILE A 21 2.64 -0.53 4.77
N ALA A 22 2.32 -0.92 3.52
CA ALA A 22 1.42 -2.03 3.25
C ALA A 22 1.92 -3.36 3.87
N ILE A 23 3.23 -3.62 3.80
CA ILE A 23 3.84 -4.79 4.43
C ILE A 23 3.75 -4.70 5.96
N SER A 24 4.10 -3.57 6.56
CA SER A 24 4.04 -3.36 8.01
C SER A 24 2.63 -3.59 8.58
N GLU A 25 1.61 -3.00 7.95
CA GLU A 25 0.21 -3.17 8.36
C GLU A 25 -0.25 -4.63 8.22
N ALA A 26 0.13 -5.30 7.13
CA ALA A 26 -0.17 -6.72 6.96
C ALA A 26 0.43 -7.59 8.08
N VAL A 27 1.64 -7.27 8.56
CA VAL A 27 2.29 -7.97 9.68
C VAL A 27 1.60 -7.68 11.02
N ILE A 28 1.16 -6.45 11.25
CA ILE A 28 0.41 -6.08 12.47
C ILE A 28 -0.93 -6.83 12.50
N LEU A 29 -1.64 -6.90 11.36
CA LEU A 29 -2.86 -7.69 11.22
C LEU A 29 -2.60 -9.19 11.41
N ALA A 30 -1.48 -9.71 10.91
CA ALA A 30 -1.09 -11.10 11.10
C ALA A 30 -0.85 -11.45 12.57
N ASN A 31 -0.20 -10.55 13.33
CA ASN A 31 -0.04 -10.71 14.78
C ASN A 31 -1.37 -10.74 15.51
N ARG A 32 -2.32 -9.93 15.06
CA ARG A 32 -3.59 -9.71 15.77
C ARG A 32 -4.61 -10.82 15.49
N TYR A 33 -4.62 -11.35 14.27
CA TYR A 33 -5.66 -12.25 13.78
C TYR A 33 -5.14 -13.61 13.29
N GLY A 34 -3.82 -13.78 13.22
CA GLY A 34 -3.16 -15.03 12.82
C GLY A 34 -2.51 -15.76 14.00
N ASP A 35 -1.81 -16.83 13.66
CA ASP A 35 -0.97 -17.60 14.58
C ASP A 35 0.51 -17.15 14.50
N ASP A 36 1.37 -17.78 15.30
CA ASP A 36 2.81 -17.48 15.33
C ASP A 36 3.51 -17.67 13.97
N ASN A 37 2.95 -18.53 13.11
CA ASN A 37 3.47 -18.81 11.77
C ASN A 37 2.99 -17.80 10.72
N SER A 38 1.90 -17.08 10.98
CA SER A 38 1.28 -16.17 10.02
C SER A 38 2.18 -14.98 9.69
N ARG A 39 2.85 -14.41 10.70
CA ARG A 39 3.82 -13.32 10.52
C ARG A 39 4.99 -13.67 9.59
N PRO A 40 5.82 -14.69 9.88
CA PRO A 40 6.97 -15.00 9.03
C PRO A 40 6.53 -15.43 7.63
N PHE A 41 5.39 -16.10 7.50
CA PHE A 41 4.81 -16.45 6.21
C PHE A 41 4.44 -15.21 5.37
N ILE A 42 3.71 -14.25 5.95
CA ILE A 42 3.31 -13.01 5.25
C ILE A 42 4.54 -12.19 4.83
N ASN A 43 5.53 -12.04 5.71
CA ASN A 43 6.78 -11.37 5.38
C ASN A 43 7.53 -12.03 4.23
N ALA A 44 7.62 -13.37 4.24
CA ALA A 44 8.29 -14.11 3.19
C ALA A 44 7.61 -13.92 1.82
N VAL A 45 6.27 -13.97 1.78
CA VAL A 45 5.52 -13.82 0.53
C VAL A 45 5.55 -12.39 0.02
N LEU A 46 5.22 -11.40 0.86
CA LEU A 46 5.18 -10.00 0.43
C LEU A 46 6.57 -9.48 0.05
N GLY A 47 7.63 -9.87 0.78
CA GLY A 47 9.00 -9.52 0.43
C GLY A 47 9.51 -10.23 -0.83
N SER A 48 8.91 -11.36 -1.23
CA SER A 48 9.19 -11.97 -2.53
C SER A 48 8.50 -11.19 -3.66
N ILE A 49 7.27 -10.74 -3.45
CA ILE A 49 6.52 -9.94 -4.43
C ILE A 49 7.20 -8.58 -4.64
N GLU A 50 7.59 -7.89 -3.57
CA GLU A 50 8.35 -6.63 -3.63
C GLU A 50 9.61 -6.74 -4.51
N LYS A 51 10.34 -7.86 -4.41
CA LYS A 51 11.60 -8.07 -5.15
C LYS A 51 11.40 -8.47 -6.60
N ASN A 52 10.32 -9.20 -6.91
CA ASN A 52 10.12 -9.82 -8.22
C ASN A 52 9.16 -9.02 -9.11
N GLU A 53 8.20 -8.30 -8.53
CA GLU A 53 7.17 -7.57 -9.27
C GLU A 53 7.52 -6.08 -9.33
N CYS A 54 8.31 -5.69 -10.34
CA CYS A 54 8.60 -4.29 -10.62
C CYS A 54 7.50 -3.71 -11.53
N THR A 55 6.34 -3.36 -10.98
CA THR A 55 5.35 -2.54 -11.69
C THR A 55 4.68 -1.55 -10.75
N ARG A 56 5.43 -0.55 -10.29
CA ARG A 56 4.83 0.68 -9.82
C ARG A 56 5.52 1.84 -10.49
N VAL A 57 4.77 2.58 -11.30
CA VAL A 57 5.10 3.98 -11.52
C VAL A 57 4.83 4.62 -10.17
N GLU A 58 5.90 5.04 -9.48
CA GLU A 58 5.73 5.78 -8.23
C GLU A 58 4.75 6.91 -8.50
N PRO A 59 3.69 7.09 -7.69
CA PRO A 59 3.02 8.35 -7.79
C PRO A 59 4.06 9.37 -7.32
N VAL A 60 4.29 10.38 -8.15
CA VAL A 60 5.07 11.57 -7.78
C VAL A 60 4.26 12.28 -6.69
N VAL A 61 4.31 11.73 -5.49
CA VAL A 61 3.80 12.33 -4.28
C VAL A 61 5.05 12.78 -3.54
N LYS A 62 5.60 13.90 -4.03
CA LYS A 62 6.10 14.90 -3.09
C LYS A 62 4.86 15.47 -2.42
N LEU A 63 4.25 14.70 -1.51
CA LEU A 63 3.34 15.30 -0.55
C LEU A 63 4.27 16.18 0.30
N PRO A 64 4.11 17.51 0.28
CA PRO A 64 4.82 18.33 1.24
C PRO A 64 4.42 17.81 2.61
N ASP A 65 5.42 17.62 3.47
CA ASP A 65 5.31 17.25 4.86
C ASP A 65 4.00 17.81 5.43
N ALA A 66 3.07 16.93 5.78
CA ALA A 66 1.69 17.32 6.07
C ALA A 66 1.63 18.16 7.35
N CYS A 67 1.84 19.46 7.17
CA CYS A 67 1.59 20.58 8.06
C CYS A 67 1.65 21.87 7.20
N SER A 68 0.64 22.12 6.34
CA SER A 68 0.18 23.48 5.96
C SER A 68 -0.80 23.45 4.77
N GLU A 69 -2.09 23.64 5.10
CA GLU A 69 -3.06 24.51 4.40
C GLU A 69 -3.71 24.09 3.05
N HIS A 70 -4.96 24.55 2.93
CA HIS A 70 -5.99 24.28 1.91
C HIS A 70 -5.61 24.66 0.47
N ALA A 71 -6.01 23.84 -0.52
CA ALA A 71 -6.54 24.20 -1.85
C ALA A 71 -6.68 22.88 -2.67
N GLY A 72 -7.85 22.38 -3.10
CA GLY A 72 -8.76 22.99 -4.06
C GLY A 72 -8.35 22.60 -5.49
N TYR A 73 -9.02 21.61 -6.12
CA TYR A 73 -9.17 21.47 -7.58
C TYR A 73 -10.23 20.38 -7.91
N LEU A 74 -11.49 20.79 -7.90
CA LEU A 74 -12.59 20.16 -8.64
C LEU A 74 -13.03 21.23 -9.63
N ASN A 75 -12.66 21.06 -10.89
CA ASN A 75 -13.29 21.74 -12.01
C ASN A 75 -13.63 20.62 -13.00
N ASP A 76 -14.87 20.15 -12.89
CA ASP A 76 -15.51 19.32 -13.89
C ASP A 76 -15.60 20.15 -15.19
N CYS A 77 -14.85 19.74 -16.20
CA CYS A 77 -15.06 20.21 -17.56
C CYS A 77 -16.34 19.55 -18.08
N GLU A 78 -17.49 20.21 -17.92
CA GLU A 78 -18.67 19.89 -18.72
C GLU A 78 -18.52 20.56 -20.10
N ASP A 79 -18.29 19.72 -21.10
CA ASP A 79 -18.50 19.96 -22.52
C ASP A 79 -19.95 20.40 -22.77
N SER A 80 -20.16 21.60 -23.35
CA SER A 80 -21.13 21.90 -24.43
C SER A 80 -21.19 23.40 -24.74
#